data_AF-A0A0J1FC36-F1
#
_entry.id   AF-A0A0J1FC36-F1
#
_cell.length_a   1.000
_cell.length_b   1.000
_cell.length_c   1.000
_cell.angle_alpha   90.00
_cell.angle_beta   90.00
_cell.angle_gamma   90.00
#
_symmetry.space_group_name_H-M   'P 1'
#
loop_
_entity.id
_entity.type
_entity.pdbx_description
1 polymer ?
#
loop_
_entity_poly.entity_id
_entity_poly.type
_entity_poly.pdbx_seq_one_letter_code
_entity_poly.pdbx_strand_id
1 'polypeptide(L)' 'MTKGMSVDQRAAILQVIPLGRQGRPEDVAKAVVFLASSGSDYLTEEIMDVDGG' A
#
# COMPACT_ATOMS: atom_id res chain seq x y z
N MET A 1 -10.32 -2.25 -8.35
CA MET A 1 -11.57 -2.19 -7.55
C MET A 1 -12.16 -0.78 -7.37
N THR A 2 -11.41 0.32 -7.50
CA THR A 2 -11.89 1.69 -7.17
C THR A 2 -12.59 2.46 -8.30
N LYS A 3 -12.70 1.89 -9.50
CA LYS A 3 -13.15 2.59 -10.72
C LYS A 3 -14.66 2.94 -10.73
N GLY A 4 -15.45 2.43 -9.78
CA GLY A 4 -16.90 2.64 -9.69
C GLY A 4 -17.40 3.21 -8.35
N MET A 5 -16.51 3.77 -7.53
CA MET A 5 -16.89 4.33 -6.24
C MET A 5 -17.42 5.75 -6.36
N SER A 6 -18.44 6.09 -5.56
CA SER A 6 -18.90 7.48 -5.41
C SER A 6 -17.85 8.34 -4.70
N VAL A 7 -17.99 9.66 -4.81
CA VAL A 7 -17.11 10.63 -4.14
C VAL A 7 -17.15 10.45 -2.62
N ASP A 8 -18.35 10.25 -2.05
CA ASP A 8 -18.52 10.05 -0.61
C ASP A 8 -17.85 8.77 -0.12
N GLN A 9 -17.93 7.68 -0.90
CA GLN A 9 -17.25 6.43 -0.58
C GLN A 9 -15.72 6.60 -0.63
N ARG A 10 -15.20 7.38 -1.58
CA ARG A 10 -13.76 7.69 -1.64
C ARG A 10 -13.32 8.55 -0.46
N ALA A 11 -14.13 9.54 -0.07
CA ALA A 11 -13.84 10.40 1.08
C ALA A 11 -13.85 9.61 2.39
N ALA A 12 -14.80 8.69 2.58
CA ALA A 12 -14.87 7.83 3.76
C ALA A 12 -13.62 6.94 3.92
N ILE A 13 -13.09 6.38 2.82
CA ILE A 13 -11.85 5.60 2.86
C ILE A 13 -10.65 6.47 3.28
N LEU A 14 -10.57 7.70 2.80
CA LEU A 14 -9.46 8.59 3.16
C LEU A 14 -9.45 8.98 4.64
N GLN A 15 -10.59 8.93 5.33
CA GLN A 15 -10.66 9.18 6.77
C GLN A 15 -10.08 8.05 7.62
N VAL A 16 -10.06 6.81 7.09
CA VAL A 16 -9.53 5.65 7.81
C VAL A 16 -8.08 5.34 7.48
N ILE A 17 -7.54 5.89 6.38
CA ILE A 17 -6.12 5.76 6.04
C ILE A 17 -5.33 6.87 6.78
N PRO A 18 -4.44 6.54 7.73
CA PRO A 18 -3.66 7.53 8.49
C PRO A 18 -2.79 8.45 7.63
N LEU A 19 -2.22 7.94 6.53
CA LEU A 19 -1.48 8.78 5.57
C LEU A 19 -2.37 9.75 4.78
N GLY A 20 -3.70 9.70 4.92
CA GLY A 20 -4.63 10.64 4.30
C GLY A 20 -4.66 10.58 2.77
N ARG A 21 -4.11 9.55 2.16
CA ARG A 21 -4.07 9.36 0.70
C ARG A 21 -4.30 7.91 0.31
N GLN A 22 -4.85 7.71 -0.88
CA GLN A 22 -4.86 6.37 -1.47
C GLN A 22 -3.44 5.93 -1.85
N GLY A 23 -3.18 4.63 -1.65
CA GLY A 23 -2.01 3.97 -2.21
C GLY A 23 -2.00 4.05 -3.73
N ARG A 24 -0.80 4.14 -4.29
CA ARG A 24 -0.55 4.09 -5.72
C ARG A 24 0.20 2.80 -6.05
N PRO A 25 0.13 2.31 -7.31
CA PRO A 25 0.89 1.12 -7.70
C PRO A 25 2.38 1.19 -7.36
N GLU A 26 2.97 2.39 -7.41
CA GLU A 26 4.38 2.62 -7.10
C GLU A 26 4.74 2.40 -5.63
N ASP A 27 3.77 2.53 -4.71
CA ASP A 27 4.00 2.27 -3.29
C ASP A 27 4.25 0.76 -3.07
N VAL A 28 3.45 -0.11 -3.69
CA VAL A 28 3.64 -1.58 -3.67
C VAL A 28 4.88 -1.97 -4.45
N ALA A 29 5.11 -1.40 -5.64
CA ALA A 29 6.26 -1.74 -6.47
C ALA A 29 7.59 -1.52 -5.74
N LYS A 30 7.71 -0.46 -4.93
CA LYS A 30 8.91 -0.20 -4.13
C LYS A 30 9.14 -1.27 -3.05
N ALA A 31 8.09 -1.70 -2.37
CA ALA A 31 8.17 -2.78 -1.38
C ALA A 31 8.61 -4.09 -2.03
N VAL A 32 8.04 -4.43 -3.19
CA VAL A 32 8.43 -5.61 -3.97
C VAL A 32 9.89 -5.53 -4.42
N VAL A 33 10.35 -4.37 -4.90
CA VAL A 33 11.76 -4.17 -5.29
C VAL A 33 12.69 -4.37 -4.10
N PHE A 34 12.32 -3.89 -2.90
CA PHE A 34 13.10 -4.14 -1.69
C PHE A 34 13.17 -5.64 -1.37
N LEU A 35 12.02 -6.33 -1.34
CA LEU A 35 11.95 -7.77 -1.04
C LEU A 35 12.70 -8.65 -2.07
N ALA A 36 12.81 -8.19 -3.31
CA ALA A 36 13.57 -8.87 -4.37
C ALA A 36 15.06 -8.47 -4.40
N SER A 37 15.49 -7.54 -3.56
CA SER A 37 16.86 -7.03 -3.54
C SER A 37 17.75 -7.79 -2.55
N SER A 38 19.06 -7.55 -2.61
CA SER A 38 19.99 -8.04 -1.58
C SER A 38 19.80 -7.38 -0.22
N GLY A 39 18.99 -6.31 -0.11
CA GLY A 39 18.70 -5.63 1.16
C GLY A 39 17.78 -6.43 2.10
N SER A 40 17.18 -7.52 1.61
CA SER A 40 16.28 -8.39 2.36
C SER A 40 16.75 -9.85 2.38
N ASP A 41 18.05 -10.10 2.24
CA ASP A 41 18.62 -11.44 2.07
C ASP A 41 18.39 -12.40 3.26
N TYR A 42 18.16 -11.86 4.45
CA TYR A 42 17.85 -12.62 5.67
C TYR A 42 16.37 -12.56 6.08
N LEU A 43 15.50 -12.00 5.23
CA LEU A 43 14.08 -11.86 5.50
C LEU A 43 13.30 -12.93 4.72
N THR A 44 12.60 -13.78 5.47
CA THR A 44 11.75 -14.86 4.94
C THR A 44 10.50 -14.99 5.80
N GLU A 45 9.43 -15.53 5.23
CA GLU A 45 8.13 -15.79 5.89
C GLU A 45 7.38 -14.56 6.44
N GLU A 46 7.91 -13.37 6.23
CA GLU A 46 7.32 -12.13 6.70
C GLU A 46 6.22 -11.61 5.76
N ILE A 47 5.18 -11.04 6.36
CA ILE A 47 4.10 -10.34 5.65
C ILE A 47 4.30 -8.83 5.83
N MET A 48 4.56 -8.12 4.73
CA MET A 48 4.72 -6.67 4.75
C MET A 48 3.45 -5.99 4.23
N ASP A 49 2.74 -5.32 5.13
CA ASP A 49 1.59 -4.49 4.78
C ASP A 49 2.05 -3.17 4.12
N VAL A 50 1.41 -2.84 2.99
CA VAL A 50 1.65 -1.60 2.22
C VAL A 50 0.31 -0.89 2.04
N ASP A 51 -0.22 -0.35 3.13
CA ASP A 51 -1.59 0.17 3.24
C ASP A 51 -1.67 1.66 3.59
N GLY A 52 -0.60 2.23 4.15
CA GLY A 52 -0.54 3.63 4.57
C GLY A 52 -0.93 3.86 6.03
N GLY A 53 -0.79 2.82 6.86
CA GLY A 53 -1.03 2.86 8.31
C GLY A 53 -2.41 2.36 8.70
#